data_AF-A0A511MPK2-F1
#
_entry.id   AF-A0A511MPK2-F1
#
_cell.length_a   1.000
_cell.length_b   1.000
_cell.length_c   1.000
_cell.angle_alpha   90.00
_cell.angle_beta   90.00
_cell.angle_gamma   90.00
#
_symmetry.space_group_name_H-M   'P 1'
#
loop_
_entity.id
_entity.type
_entity.pdbx_description
1 polymer ?
#
loop_
_entity_poly.entity_id
_entity_poly.type
_entity_poly.pdbx_seq_one_letter_code
_entity_poly.pdbx_strand_id
1 'polypeptide(L)'
;MEQYVGFVVFQQRIQGTPIDPAEVKVVVKNVAAGQDVFSYRVTDSLTKSFVRDPVILVTDAKARLLSDDFYSAKSSSAEALFLDHAQLSDNLTSVGISAYLQYYYSIRDLSMQDIADAERASYNQLYGLLVTCIASVVIASYLAALYCSRNRKRLYLKELHGYSFWRRHSSLAIGLALGSAITLAGLALTTSSLSRGILGSVAIGTVAVDILITLGFISVYETRSHATWIKRE
;
A
#
# COMPACT_ATOMS: atom_id res chain seq x y z
N MET A 1 -29.89 31.32 -5.67
CA MET A 1 -29.60 31.78 -7.05
C MET A 1 -28.83 33.10 -7.02
N GLU A 2 -29.26 34.12 -6.25
CA GLU A 2 -28.54 35.39 -6.07
C GLU A 2 -27.07 35.25 -5.65
N GLN A 3 -26.74 34.32 -4.74
CA GLN A 3 -25.36 34.08 -4.33
C GLN A 3 -24.44 33.66 -5.49
N TYR A 4 -24.96 32.87 -6.45
CA TYR A 4 -24.17 32.40 -7.60
C TYR A 4 -24.02 33.49 -8.65
N VAL A 5 -25.07 34.28 -8.90
CA VAL A 5 -24.99 35.46 -9.76
C VAL A 5 -24.00 36.47 -9.17
N GLY A 6 -24.06 36.72 -7.87
CA GLY A 6 -23.10 37.56 -7.16
C GLY A 6 -21.66 37.08 -7.27
N PHE A 7 -21.43 35.76 -7.17
CA PHE A 7 -20.11 35.17 -7.38
C PHE A 7 -19.60 35.37 -8.81
N VAL A 8 -20.44 35.15 -9.83
CA VAL A 8 -20.10 35.38 -11.23
C VAL A 8 -19.77 36.86 -11.48
N VAL A 9 -20.61 37.79 -11.01
CA VAL A 9 -20.38 39.23 -11.12
C VAL A 9 -19.09 39.65 -10.42
N PHE A 10 -18.80 39.08 -9.24
CA PHE A 10 -17.53 39.30 -8.55
C PHE A 10 -16.33 38.86 -9.37
N GLN A 11 -16.37 37.66 -9.97
CA GLN A 11 -15.30 37.15 -10.84
C GLN A 11 -15.08 38.05 -12.07
N GLN A 12 -16.15 38.51 -12.72
CA GLN A 12 -16.06 39.41 -13.87
C GLN A 12 -15.45 40.76 -13.51
N ARG A 13 -15.82 41.31 -12.34
CA ARG A 13 -15.26 42.57 -11.84
C ARG A 13 -13.77 42.48 -11.55
N ILE A 14 -13.26 41.33 -11.08
CA ILE A 14 -11.82 41.11 -10.88
C ILE A 14 -11.06 41.31 -12.20
N GLN A 15 -11.64 40.87 -13.33
CA GLN A 15 -11.04 41.07 -14.65
C GLN A 15 -11.24 42.47 -15.24
N GLY A 16 -11.92 43.36 -14.53
CA GLY A 16 -12.30 44.66 -15.07
C GLY A 16 -13.36 44.60 -16.17
N THR A 17 -14.10 43.48 -16.29
CA THR A 17 -15.21 43.35 -17.24
C THR A 17 -16.51 43.73 -16.54
N PRO A 18 -17.11 44.91 -16.83
CA PRO A 18 -18.40 45.26 -16.25
C PRO A 18 -19.48 44.38 -16.88
N ILE A 19 -20.12 43.56 -16.05
CA ILE A 19 -21.27 42.74 -16.42
C ILE A 19 -22.47 43.17 -15.57
N ASP A 20 -23.61 43.37 -16.22
CA ASP A 20 -24.87 43.59 -15.53
C ASP A 20 -25.34 42.26 -14.91
N PRO A 21 -25.63 42.20 -13.60
CA PRO A 21 -26.23 41.01 -12.98
C PRO A 21 -27.46 40.46 -13.73
N ALA A 22 -28.21 41.30 -14.43
CA ALA A 22 -29.39 40.90 -15.21
C ALA A 22 -29.04 40.11 -16.48
N GLU A 23 -27.82 40.24 -17.00
CA GLU A 23 -27.35 39.53 -18.21
C GLU A 23 -26.82 38.12 -17.89
N VAL A 24 -26.54 37.83 -16.62
CA VAL A 24 -25.99 36.55 -16.16
C VAL A 24 -27.09 35.49 -16.09
N LYS A 25 -27.17 34.63 -17.12
CA LYS A 25 -28.10 33.50 -17.15
C LYS A 25 -27.47 32.25 -16.51
N VAL A 26 -27.75 32.04 -15.23
CA VAL A 26 -27.33 30.83 -14.50
C VAL A 26 -28.52 29.89 -14.30
N VAL A 27 -28.45 28.70 -14.90
CA VAL A 27 -29.39 27.63 -14.63
C VAL A 27 -28.80 26.74 -13.55
N VAL A 28 -29.39 26.78 -12.36
CA VAL A 28 -29.01 25.90 -11.25
C VAL A 28 -29.86 24.65 -11.32
N LYS A 29 -29.23 23.50 -11.57
CA LYS A 29 -29.86 22.19 -11.40
C LYS A 29 -29.31 21.55 -10.14
N ASN A 30 -30.18 21.41 -9.14
CA ASN A 30 -29.86 20.64 -7.95
C ASN A 30 -29.97 19.15 -8.31
N VAL A 31 -29.02 18.35 -7.84
CA VAL A 31 -29.18 16.89 -7.82
C VAL A 31 -30.27 16.53 -6.80
N ALA A 32 -30.80 15.30 -6.89
CA ALA A 32 -31.87 14.88 -5.97
C ALA A 32 -31.34 14.88 -4.53
N ALA A 33 -32.21 15.23 -3.58
CA ALA A 33 -31.82 15.32 -2.18
C ALA A 33 -31.28 13.98 -1.65
N GLY A 34 -30.18 14.05 -0.92
CA GLY A 34 -29.50 12.90 -0.36
C GLY A 34 -28.64 12.12 -1.36
N GLN A 35 -28.18 12.77 -2.44
CA GLN A 35 -27.27 12.16 -3.40
C GLN A 35 -25.81 12.47 -3.08
N ASP A 36 -24.98 11.43 -3.17
CA ASP A 36 -23.53 11.54 -3.15
C ASP A 36 -23.02 11.50 -4.58
N VAL A 37 -22.31 12.55 -5.00
CA VAL A 37 -21.65 12.59 -6.30
C VAL A 37 -20.16 12.46 -6.10
N PHE A 38 -19.55 11.57 -6.87
CA PHE A 38 -18.11 11.40 -6.86
C PHE A 38 -17.41 12.64 -7.41
N SER A 39 -16.40 13.11 -6.68
CA SER A 39 -15.56 14.24 -7.02
C SER A 39 -14.12 13.78 -7.10
N TYR A 40 -13.47 14.08 -8.22
CA TYR A 40 -12.07 13.74 -8.49
C TYR A 40 -11.07 14.58 -7.69
N ARG A 41 -11.46 15.15 -6.55
CA ARG A 41 -10.53 15.88 -5.68
C ARG A 41 -9.48 14.90 -5.19
N VAL A 42 -8.22 15.20 -5.49
CA VAL A 42 -7.06 14.48 -4.98
C VAL A 42 -7.08 14.58 -3.46
N THR A 43 -7.57 13.53 -2.81
CA THR A 43 -7.70 13.46 -1.35
C THR A 43 -7.36 12.04 -0.91
N ASP A 44 -6.62 11.90 0.18
CA ASP A 44 -6.10 10.61 0.69
C ASP A 44 -7.18 9.62 1.20
N SER A 45 -8.47 9.91 1.03
CA SER A 45 -9.56 9.10 1.59
C SER A 45 -10.79 9.06 0.68
N LEU A 46 -11.26 7.84 0.36
CA LEU A 46 -12.48 7.59 -0.43
C LEU A 46 -13.73 8.29 0.15
N THR A 47 -13.83 8.42 1.47
CA THR A 47 -14.98 9.06 2.13
C THR A 47 -15.04 10.57 1.92
N LYS A 48 -13.93 11.20 1.54
CA LYS A 48 -13.88 12.63 1.17
C LYS A 48 -14.00 12.85 -0.35
N SER A 49 -13.99 11.78 -1.14
CA SER A 49 -14.16 11.84 -2.59
C SER A 49 -15.63 11.99 -3.01
N PHE A 50 -16.57 11.95 -2.07
CA PHE A 50 -17.98 12.18 -2.36
C PHE A 50 -18.42 13.55 -1.84
N VAL A 51 -19.14 14.29 -2.68
CA VAL A 51 -19.79 15.56 -2.32
C VAL A 51 -21.28 15.29 -2.20
N ARG A 52 -21.83 15.62 -1.03
CA ARG A 52 -23.26 15.51 -0.73
C ARG A 52 -24.02 16.67 -1.35
N ASP A 53 -25.09 16.37 -2.09
CA ASP A 53 -26.01 17.34 -2.69
C ASP A 53 -25.30 18.50 -3.41
N PRO A 54 -24.37 18.24 -4.35
CA PRO A 54 -23.60 19.29 -5.00
C PRO A 54 -24.47 20.15 -5.92
N VAL A 55 -24.02 21.38 -6.13
CA VAL A 55 -24.58 22.25 -7.16
C VAL A 55 -23.69 22.20 -8.40
N ILE A 56 -24.26 21.77 -9.53
CA ILE A 56 -23.53 21.68 -10.81
C ILE A 56 -23.90 22.90 -11.66
N LEU A 57 -22.88 23.69 -12.00
CA LEU A 57 -22.99 24.78 -12.97
C LEU A 57 -22.56 24.27 -14.35
N VAL A 58 -23.46 24.33 -15.33
CA VAL A 58 -23.15 24.04 -16.73
C VAL A 58 -23.29 25.34 -17.52
N THR A 59 -22.23 25.73 -18.22
CA THR A 59 -22.20 26.93 -19.06
C THR A 59 -21.54 26.63 -20.39
N ASP A 60 -21.91 27.37 -21.42
CA ASP A 60 -21.13 27.44 -22.65
C ASP A 60 -19.76 28.08 -22.35
N ALA A 61 -18.70 27.55 -22.94
CA ALA A 61 -17.36 28.09 -22.79
C ALA A 61 -17.22 29.53 -23.31
N LYS A 62 -18.00 29.88 -24.35
CA LYS A 62 -18.02 31.23 -24.94
C LYS A 62 -18.66 32.27 -24.03
N ALA A 63 -19.51 31.85 -23.10
CA ALA A 63 -20.16 32.76 -22.18
C ALA A 63 -19.17 33.37 -21.16
N ARG A 64 -17.96 32.80 -21.02
CA ARG A 64 -16.87 33.29 -20.15
C ARG A 64 -17.38 33.80 -18.80
N LEU A 65 -18.21 33.01 -18.11
CA LEU A 65 -18.86 33.44 -16.86
C LEU A 65 -17.87 33.64 -15.71
N LEU A 66 -16.73 32.93 -15.71
CA LEU A 66 -15.71 33.05 -14.68
C LEU A 66 -14.47 33.74 -15.24
N SER A 67 -13.66 34.31 -14.34
CA SER A 67 -12.43 34.98 -14.72
C SER A 67 -11.38 34.01 -15.24
N ASP A 68 -10.54 34.47 -16.17
CA ASP A 68 -9.34 33.75 -16.63
C ASP A 68 -8.40 33.46 -15.45
N ASP A 69 -8.31 34.36 -14.46
CA ASP A 69 -7.56 34.14 -13.22
C ASP A 69 -8.12 32.95 -12.43
N PHE A 70 -9.45 32.80 -12.36
CA PHE A 70 -10.08 31.65 -11.74
C PHE A 70 -9.74 30.35 -12.48
N TYR A 71 -9.85 30.33 -13.81
CA TYR A 71 -9.49 29.14 -14.60
C TYR A 71 -8.00 28.80 -14.49
N SER A 72 -7.12 29.81 -14.48
CA SER A 72 -5.68 29.65 -14.30
C SER A 72 -5.33 29.09 -12.92
N ALA A 73 -5.95 29.63 -11.85
CA ALA A 73 -5.76 29.15 -10.50
C ALA A 73 -6.23 27.69 -10.35
N LYS A 74 -7.39 27.34 -10.90
CA LYS A 74 -7.92 25.96 -10.86
C LYS A 74 -7.10 24.99 -11.69
N SER A 75 -6.56 25.42 -12.83
CA SER A 75 -5.64 24.61 -13.63
C SER A 75 -4.33 24.37 -12.86
N SER A 76 -3.80 25.40 -12.19
CA SER A 76 -2.57 25.31 -11.39
C SER A 76 -2.74 24.41 -10.16
N SER A 77 -3.93 24.36 -9.56
CA SER A 77 -4.23 23.50 -8.41
C SER A 77 -4.69 22.09 -8.80
N ALA A 78 -4.54 21.68 -10.07
CA ALA A 78 -5.01 20.40 -10.60
C ALA A 78 -6.52 20.12 -10.37
N GLU A 79 -7.34 21.18 -10.31
CA GLU A 79 -8.79 21.09 -10.18
C GLU A 79 -9.51 21.27 -11.54
N ALA A 80 -8.77 21.42 -12.63
CA ALA A 80 -9.28 21.42 -14.00
C ALA A 80 -9.18 20.02 -14.62
N LEU A 81 -10.28 19.52 -15.18
CA LEU A 81 -10.35 18.22 -15.83
C LEU A 81 -10.69 18.40 -17.30
N PHE A 82 -9.99 17.65 -18.14
CA PHE A 82 -10.22 17.60 -19.58
C PHE A 82 -10.60 16.17 -19.95
N LEU A 83 -11.60 16.02 -20.82
CA LEU A 83 -12.13 14.70 -21.19
C LEU A 83 -11.27 14.01 -22.25
N ASP A 84 -10.69 14.77 -23.18
CA ASP A 84 -9.89 14.26 -24.28
C ASP A 84 -8.43 14.74 -24.15
N HIS A 85 -7.56 13.81 -23.80
CA HIS A 85 -6.13 14.06 -23.65
C HIS A 85 -5.45 14.35 -24.99
N ALA A 86 -5.82 13.66 -26.07
CA ALA A 86 -5.20 13.82 -27.38
C ALA A 86 -5.54 15.20 -27.95
N GLN A 87 -6.82 15.57 -27.89
CA GLN A 87 -7.28 16.87 -28.34
C GLN A 87 -6.66 18.01 -27.52
N LEU A 88 -6.50 17.83 -26.19
CA LEU A 88 -5.81 18.80 -25.36
C LEU A 88 -4.34 18.95 -25.79
N SER A 89 -3.62 17.85 -25.97
CA SER A 89 -2.21 17.86 -26.36
C SER A 89 -1.98 18.56 -27.71
N ASP A 90 -2.83 18.27 -28.70
CA ASP A 90 -2.78 18.91 -30.02
C ASP A 90 -3.08 20.42 -29.93
N ASN A 91 -4.07 20.81 -29.14
CA ASN A 91 -4.40 22.22 -28.90
C ASN A 91 -3.27 22.97 -28.17
N LEU A 92 -2.67 22.37 -27.14
CA LEU A 92 -1.55 22.97 -26.41
C LEU A 92 -0.31 23.14 -27.29
N THR A 93 -0.07 22.17 -28.18
CA THR A 93 1.06 22.19 -29.11
C THR A 93 0.85 23.21 -30.22
N SER A 94 -0.35 23.26 -30.81
CA SER A 94 -0.69 24.22 -31.87
C SER A 94 -0.68 25.67 -31.38
N VAL A 95 -1.03 25.91 -30.12
CA VAL A 95 -0.97 27.24 -29.47
C VAL A 95 0.46 27.57 -28.99
N GLY A 96 1.39 26.60 -29.02
CA GLY A 96 2.79 26.80 -28.62
C GLY A 96 3.01 26.92 -27.11
N ILE A 97 2.01 26.55 -26.30
CA ILE A 97 2.06 26.67 -24.83
C ILE A 97 2.50 25.38 -24.13
N SER A 98 2.68 24.29 -24.88
CA SER A 98 3.13 22.99 -24.34
C SER A 98 4.44 23.10 -23.55
N ALA A 99 5.38 23.95 -23.99
CA ALA A 99 6.67 24.15 -23.31
C ALA A 99 6.56 24.90 -21.97
N TYR A 100 5.45 25.60 -21.71
CA TYR A 100 5.22 26.36 -20.47
C TYR A 100 4.40 25.56 -19.44
N LEU A 101 3.86 24.41 -19.84
CA LEU A 101 3.11 23.54 -18.95
C LEU A 101 4.05 22.50 -18.34
N GLN A 102 4.22 22.58 -17.02
CA GLN A 102 5.11 21.67 -16.30
C GLN A 102 4.59 20.23 -16.30
N TYR A 103 3.27 20.04 -16.14
CA TYR A 103 2.67 18.73 -16.10
C TYR A 103 1.18 18.78 -16.50
N TYR A 104 0.76 17.85 -17.36
CA TYR A 104 -0.62 17.45 -17.52
C TYR A 104 -0.60 15.93 -17.71
N TYR A 105 -1.55 15.23 -17.10
CA TYR A 105 -1.52 13.77 -17.07
C TYR A 105 -2.93 13.22 -17.20
N SER A 106 -3.01 12.05 -17.83
CA SER A 106 -4.22 11.25 -17.87
C SER A 106 -4.39 10.51 -16.55
N ILE A 107 -5.51 10.71 -15.86
CA ILE A 107 -5.86 9.97 -14.63
C ILE A 107 -5.92 8.45 -14.92
N ARG A 108 -6.29 8.08 -16.15
CA ARG A 108 -6.28 6.68 -16.59
C ARG A 108 -4.86 6.13 -16.65
N ASP A 109 -3.93 6.86 -17.24
CA ASP A 109 -2.55 6.37 -17.40
C ASP A 109 -1.83 6.31 -16.06
N LEU A 110 -2.06 7.30 -15.19
CA LEU A 110 -1.58 7.29 -13.81
C LEU A 110 -2.07 6.07 -13.04
N SER A 111 -3.38 5.79 -13.09
CA SER A 111 -3.95 4.63 -12.39
C SER A 111 -3.49 3.29 -12.99
N MET A 112 -3.31 3.19 -14.31
CA MET A 112 -2.71 2.01 -14.94
C MET A 112 -1.26 1.80 -14.53
N GLN A 113 -0.50 2.89 -14.39
CA GLN A 113 0.88 2.84 -13.90
C GLN A 113 0.94 2.44 -12.43
N ASP A 114 0.09 3.02 -11.58
CA ASP A 114 -0.01 2.65 -10.16
C ASP A 114 -0.38 1.17 -9.98
N ILE A 115 -1.29 0.65 -10.82
CA ILE A 115 -1.64 -0.78 -10.84
C ILE A 115 -0.43 -1.63 -11.24
N ALA A 116 0.25 -1.27 -12.33
CA ALA A 116 1.42 -2.01 -12.82
C ALA A 116 2.57 -1.99 -11.79
N ASP A 117 2.78 -0.87 -11.11
CA ASP A 117 3.80 -0.73 -10.07
C ASP A 117 3.40 -1.49 -8.79
N ALA A 118 2.11 -1.52 -8.44
CA ALA A 118 1.59 -2.36 -7.36
C ALA A 118 1.77 -3.87 -7.68
N GLU A 119 1.49 -4.29 -8.91
CA GLU A 119 1.74 -5.66 -9.36
C GLU A 119 3.24 -6.02 -9.28
N ARG A 120 4.12 -5.15 -9.78
CA ARG A 120 5.58 -5.34 -9.67
C ARG A 120 6.05 -5.41 -8.22
N ALA A 121 5.53 -4.54 -7.36
CA ALA A 121 5.83 -4.56 -5.94
C ALA A 121 5.38 -5.88 -5.30
N SER A 122 4.20 -6.40 -5.68
CA SER A 122 3.70 -7.69 -5.21
C SER A 122 4.59 -8.85 -5.66
N TYR A 123 5.01 -8.89 -6.94
CA TYR A 123 5.93 -9.90 -7.43
C TYR A 123 7.28 -9.87 -6.71
N ASN A 124 7.85 -8.67 -6.51
CA ASN A 124 9.09 -8.51 -5.76
C ASN A 124 8.97 -8.98 -4.32
N GLN A 125 7.84 -8.73 -3.67
CA GLN A 125 7.55 -9.26 -2.33
C GLN A 125 7.46 -10.79 -2.33
N LEU A 126 6.81 -11.37 -3.34
CA LEU A 126 6.68 -12.84 -3.46
C LEU A 126 8.04 -13.50 -3.68
N TYR A 127 8.91 -12.94 -4.55
CA TYR A 127 10.28 -13.42 -4.72
C TYR A 127 11.10 -13.27 -3.43
N GLY A 128 10.97 -12.15 -2.72
CA GLY A 128 11.61 -11.95 -1.43
C GLY A 128 11.17 -12.97 -0.39
N LEU A 129 9.88 -13.31 -0.35
CA LEU A 129 9.34 -14.32 0.56
C LEU A 129 9.86 -15.72 0.23
N LEU A 130 9.95 -16.09 -1.05
CA LEU A 130 10.53 -17.36 -1.47
C LEU A 130 12.00 -17.50 -1.08
N VAL A 131 12.81 -16.46 -1.34
CA VAL A 131 14.24 -16.45 -0.95
C VAL A 131 14.40 -16.56 0.57
N THR A 132 13.57 -15.83 1.32
CA THR A 132 13.59 -15.87 2.79
C THR A 132 13.21 -17.24 3.33
N CYS A 133 12.20 -17.90 2.74
CA CYS A 133 11.79 -19.27 3.11
C CYS A 133 12.91 -20.29 2.85
N ILE A 134 13.57 -20.22 1.68
CA ILE A 134 14.71 -21.11 1.38
C ILE A 134 15.86 -20.87 2.37
N ALA A 135 16.19 -19.60 2.63
CA ALA A 135 17.22 -19.24 3.59
C ALA A 135 16.89 -19.74 5.01
N SER A 136 15.62 -19.62 5.45
CA SER A 136 15.21 -20.07 6.79
C SER A 136 15.34 -21.59 6.93
N VAL A 137 14.96 -22.36 5.90
CA VAL A 137 15.16 -23.83 5.88
C VAL A 137 16.64 -24.20 5.99
N VAL A 138 17.52 -23.53 5.23
CA VAL A 138 18.96 -23.80 5.28
C VAL A 138 19.53 -23.50 6.66
N ILE A 139 19.21 -22.33 7.22
CA ILE A 139 19.67 -21.91 8.55
C ILE A 139 19.15 -22.87 9.61
N ALA A 140 17.87 -23.24 9.57
CA ALA A 140 17.23 -24.19 10.48
C ALA A 140 17.94 -25.56 10.46
N SER A 141 18.23 -26.08 9.28
CA SER A 141 18.92 -27.36 9.11
C SER A 141 20.34 -27.33 9.70
N TYR A 142 21.07 -26.24 9.47
CA TYR A 142 22.43 -26.07 9.98
C TYR A 142 22.45 -25.92 11.49
N LEU A 143 21.53 -25.14 12.06
CA LEU A 143 21.40 -24.92 13.50
C LEU A 143 21.06 -26.22 14.22
N ALA A 144 20.14 -27.01 13.66
CA ALA A 144 19.77 -28.33 14.18
C ALA A 144 20.97 -29.28 14.16
N ALA A 145 21.69 -29.37 13.04
CA ALA A 145 22.88 -30.21 12.90
C ALA A 145 23.98 -29.81 13.90
N LEU A 146 24.26 -28.52 14.02
CA LEU A 146 25.27 -27.98 14.94
C LEU A 146 24.91 -28.25 16.40
N TYR A 147 23.64 -28.05 16.77
CA TYR A 147 23.15 -28.33 18.12
C TYR A 147 23.27 -29.81 18.49
N CYS A 148 22.82 -30.70 17.61
CA CYS A 148 22.87 -32.14 17.82
C CYS A 148 24.32 -32.66 17.88
N SER A 149 25.21 -32.12 17.04
CA SER A 149 26.64 -32.45 17.04
C SER A 149 27.32 -32.03 18.34
N ARG A 150 27.14 -30.77 18.75
CA ARG A 150 27.79 -30.21 19.95
C ARG A 150 27.31 -30.87 21.25
N ASN A 151 26.04 -31.24 21.34
CA ASN A 151 25.45 -31.81 22.54
C ASN A 151 25.29 -33.34 22.51
N ARG A 152 25.85 -34.04 21.50
CA ARG A 152 25.64 -35.47 21.24
C ARG A 152 25.75 -36.36 22.49
N LYS A 153 26.85 -36.24 23.25
CA LYS A 153 27.08 -37.05 24.48
C LYS A 153 26.03 -36.79 25.56
N ARG A 154 25.65 -35.52 25.76
CA ARG A 154 24.67 -35.11 26.77
C ARG A 154 23.25 -35.55 26.38
N LEU A 155 22.92 -35.48 25.09
CA LEU A 155 21.63 -35.92 24.56
C LEU A 155 21.47 -37.43 24.71
N TYR A 156 22.50 -38.21 24.39
CA TYR A 156 22.51 -39.67 24.54
C TYR A 156 22.38 -40.12 26.00
N LEU A 157 23.12 -39.48 26.92
CA LEU A 157 23.01 -39.79 28.35
C LEU A 157 21.60 -39.48 28.91
N LYS A 158 20.99 -38.36 28.52
CA LYS A 158 19.62 -38.04 28.93
C LYS A 158 18.60 -39.05 28.41
N GLU A 159 18.84 -39.59 27.23
CA GLU A 159 17.97 -40.59 26.62
C GLU A 159 18.04 -41.94 27.34
N LEU A 160 19.26 -42.41 27.69
CA LEU A 160 19.46 -43.61 28.51
C LEU A 160 18.76 -43.50 29.88
N HIS A 161 18.68 -42.29 30.43
CA HIS A 161 17.95 -42.00 31.67
C HIS A 161 16.44 -41.81 31.48
N GLY A 162 15.89 -42.05 30.29
CA GLY A 162 14.45 -42.01 30.02
C GLY A 162 13.84 -40.61 29.93
N TYR A 163 14.64 -39.56 29.69
CA TYR A 163 14.09 -38.21 29.54
C TYR A 163 13.28 -38.08 28.24
N SER A 164 12.05 -37.56 28.35
CA SER A 164 11.20 -37.22 27.20
C SER A 164 11.86 -36.19 26.27
N PHE A 165 11.55 -36.27 24.97
CA PHE A 165 12.06 -35.38 23.89
C PHE A 165 12.07 -33.88 24.28
N TRP A 166 10.94 -33.36 24.75
CA TRP A 166 10.79 -31.94 25.13
C TRP A 166 11.74 -31.50 26.26
N ARG A 167 11.96 -32.38 27.24
CA ARG A 167 12.83 -32.11 28.39
C ARG A 167 14.31 -32.17 28.02
N ARG A 168 14.64 -32.89 26.95
CA ARG A 168 15.98 -33.00 26.40
C ARG A 168 16.35 -31.76 25.55
N HIS A 169 15.39 -31.23 24.78
CA HIS A 169 15.58 -30.11 23.83
C HIS A 169 15.06 -28.75 24.34
N SER A 170 14.64 -28.64 25.61
CA SER A 170 14.07 -27.41 26.18
C SER A 170 14.95 -26.17 26.02
N SER A 171 16.28 -26.31 26.09
CA SER A 171 17.22 -25.20 25.88
C SER A 171 17.13 -24.60 24.48
N LEU A 172 16.87 -25.45 23.47
CA LEU A 172 16.76 -25.03 22.08
C LEU A 172 15.37 -24.43 21.80
N ALA A 173 14.32 -24.99 22.41
CA ALA A 173 12.97 -24.41 22.35
C ALA A 173 12.92 -22.99 22.95
N ILE A 174 13.63 -22.76 24.07
CA ILE A 174 13.75 -21.42 24.66
C ILE A 174 14.50 -20.46 23.72
N GLY A 175 15.57 -20.91 23.08
CA GLY A 175 16.31 -20.10 22.09
C GLY A 175 15.45 -19.70 20.88
N LEU A 176 14.65 -20.63 20.37
CA LEU A 176 13.67 -20.36 19.29
C LEU A 176 12.57 -19.40 19.73
N ALA A 177 12.05 -19.55 20.95
CA ALA A 177 11.04 -18.65 21.51
C ALA A 177 11.58 -17.21 21.66
N LEU A 178 12.85 -17.05 22.07
CA LEU A 178 13.49 -15.74 22.17
C LEU A 178 13.77 -15.13 20.79
N GLY A 179 14.27 -15.91 19.83
CA GLY A 179 14.50 -15.43 18.46
C GLY A 179 13.21 -15.00 17.77
N SER A 180 12.12 -15.74 17.97
CA SER A 180 10.79 -15.38 17.46
C SER A 180 10.21 -14.14 18.15
N ALA A 181 10.42 -13.97 19.45
CA ALA A 181 10.02 -12.75 20.16
C ALA A 181 10.75 -11.51 19.63
N ILE A 182 12.04 -11.61 19.31
CA ILE A 182 12.83 -10.50 18.75
C ILE A 182 12.34 -10.12 17.34
N THR A 183 12.05 -11.10 16.50
CA THR A 183 11.53 -10.84 15.14
C THR A 183 10.13 -10.23 15.17
N LEU A 184 9.24 -10.71 16.05
CA LEU A 184 7.92 -10.10 16.28
C LEU A 184 8.03 -8.67 16.83
N ALA A 185 8.95 -8.41 17.77
CA ALA A 185 9.19 -7.07 18.31
C ALA A 185 9.73 -6.11 17.25
N GLY A 186 10.67 -6.55 16.40
CA GLY A 186 11.18 -5.74 15.28
C GLY A 186 10.08 -5.38 14.28
N LEU A 187 9.17 -6.30 14.00
CA LEU A 187 8.03 -6.05 13.12
C LEU A 187 7.05 -5.04 13.76
N ALA A 188 6.79 -5.16 15.06
CA ALA A 188 5.90 -4.25 15.78
C ALA A 188 6.39 -2.78 15.80
N LEU A 189 7.71 -2.55 15.72
CA LEU A 189 8.32 -1.21 15.70
C LEU A 189 8.25 -0.52 14.33
N THR A 190 8.12 -1.27 13.24
CA THR A 190 8.20 -0.74 11.86
C THR A 190 6.84 -0.46 11.23
N THR A 191 5.75 -1.01 11.79
CA THR A 191 4.41 -0.91 11.17
C THR A 191 3.58 0.25 11.73
N SER A 192 3.00 1.04 10.83
CA SER A 192 2.00 2.07 11.16
C SER A 192 0.69 1.44 11.65
N SER A 193 -0.14 2.24 12.33
CA SER A 193 -1.29 1.77 13.12
C SER A 193 -2.33 0.95 12.36
N LEU A 194 -2.40 1.11 11.03
CA LEU A 194 -3.42 0.55 10.13
C LEU A 194 -3.09 -0.86 9.60
N SER A 195 -1.80 -1.26 9.55
CA SER A 195 -1.36 -2.54 8.98
C SER A 195 -1.10 -3.65 10.02
N ARG A 196 -1.29 -3.35 11.31
CA ARG A 196 -0.98 -4.25 12.44
C ARG A 196 -1.74 -5.59 12.42
N GLY A 197 -2.96 -5.64 11.89
CA GLY A 197 -3.77 -6.87 11.88
C GLY A 197 -3.27 -7.93 10.91
N ILE A 198 -3.08 -7.56 9.65
CA ILE A 198 -2.67 -8.48 8.58
C ILE A 198 -1.18 -8.83 8.70
N LEU A 199 -0.33 -7.85 8.99
CA LEU A 199 1.10 -8.13 9.17
C LEU A 199 1.38 -8.94 10.44
N GLY A 200 0.59 -8.73 11.50
CA GLY A 200 0.67 -9.52 12.72
C GLY A 200 0.36 -11.01 12.49
N SER A 201 -0.69 -11.33 11.73
CA SER A 201 -1.03 -12.72 11.42
C SER A 201 0.03 -13.40 10.55
N VAL A 202 0.58 -12.69 9.57
CA VAL A 202 1.68 -13.17 8.73
C VAL A 202 2.93 -13.46 9.58
N ALA A 203 3.29 -12.56 10.50
CA ALA A 203 4.46 -12.75 11.36
C ALA A 203 4.31 -13.91 12.36
N ILE A 204 3.12 -14.10 12.92
CA ILE A 204 2.83 -15.27 13.75
C ILE A 204 2.95 -16.56 12.91
N GLY A 205 2.43 -16.53 11.68
CA GLY A 205 2.51 -17.65 10.74
C GLY A 205 3.95 -18.03 10.40
N THR A 206 4.81 -17.06 10.08
CA THR A 206 6.22 -17.33 9.74
C THR A 206 6.99 -17.91 10.92
N VAL A 207 6.79 -17.39 12.13
CA VAL A 207 7.39 -17.92 13.36
C VAL A 207 6.95 -19.38 13.60
N ALA A 208 5.66 -19.67 13.46
CA ALA A 208 5.14 -21.02 13.67
C ALA A 208 5.75 -22.02 12.68
N VAL A 209 5.87 -21.62 11.41
CA VAL A 209 6.48 -22.43 10.35
C VAL A 209 7.96 -22.71 10.65
N ASP A 210 8.74 -21.70 11.04
CA ASP A 210 10.17 -21.89 11.38
C ASP A 210 10.38 -22.83 12.58
N ILE A 211 9.52 -22.74 13.60
CA ILE A 211 9.56 -23.65 14.77
C ILE A 211 9.24 -25.09 14.34
N LEU A 212 8.24 -25.29 13.47
CA LEU A 212 7.89 -26.62 12.98
C LEU A 212 8.99 -27.23 12.12
N ILE A 213 9.61 -26.44 11.24
CA ILE A 213 10.71 -26.87 10.37
C ILE A 213 11.92 -27.28 11.23
N THR A 214 12.32 -26.46 12.20
CA THR A 214 13.45 -26.78 13.09
C THR A 214 13.21 -28.04 13.93
N LEU A 215 12.01 -28.22 14.48
CA LEU A 215 11.64 -29.45 15.20
C LEU A 215 11.66 -30.69 14.29
N GLY A 216 11.17 -30.56 13.05
CA GLY A 216 11.21 -31.62 12.05
C GLY A 216 12.63 -32.03 11.67
N PHE A 217 13.54 -31.08 11.47
CA PHE A 217 14.94 -31.42 11.22
C PHE A 217 15.60 -32.11 12.40
N ILE A 218 15.30 -31.71 13.64
CA ILE A 218 15.85 -32.36 14.84
C ILE A 218 15.43 -33.82 14.91
N SER A 219 14.16 -34.14 14.68
CA SER A 219 13.68 -35.54 14.72
C SER A 219 14.34 -36.42 13.65
N VAL A 220 14.53 -35.88 12.45
CA VAL A 220 15.22 -36.58 11.35
C VAL A 220 16.71 -36.80 11.68
N TYR A 221 17.39 -35.77 12.18
CA TYR A 221 18.81 -35.87 12.55
C TYR A 221 19.04 -36.85 13.70
N GLU A 222 18.15 -36.88 14.67
CA GLU A 222 18.22 -37.79 15.80
C GLU A 222 18.06 -39.24 15.33
N THR A 223 17.02 -39.53 14.54
CA THR A 223 16.78 -40.86 13.95
C THR A 223 17.98 -41.35 13.13
N ARG A 224 18.59 -40.48 12.34
CA ARG A 224 19.83 -40.80 11.60
C ARG A 224 21.03 -41.02 12.52
N SER A 225 21.14 -40.26 13.61
CA SER A 225 22.25 -40.40 14.55
C SER A 225 22.21 -41.72 15.33
N HIS A 226 21.03 -42.23 15.68
CA HIS A 226 20.84 -43.57 16.26
C HIS A 226 21.42 -44.67 15.38
N ALA A 227 21.13 -44.64 14.08
CA ALA A 227 21.63 -45.62 13.12
C ALA A 227 23.16 -45.62 13.01
N THR A 228 23.82 -44.49 13.30
CA THR A 228 25.28 -44.38 13.31
C THR A 228 25.93 -44.72 14.65
N TRP A 229 25.19 -44.68 15.77
CA TRP A 229 25.72 -45.06 17.08
C TRP A 229 25.87 -46.58 17.22
N ILE A 230 25.00 -47.36 16.56
CA ILE A 230 25.04 -48.83 16.57
C ILE A 230 26.13 -49.40 15.66
N LYS A 231 26.61 -48.64 14.66
CA LYS A 231 27.64 -49.10 13.69
C LYS A 231 29.09 -48.88 14.13
N ARG A 232 29.32 -48.38 15.34
CA ARG A 232 30.66 -48.21 15.93
C ARG A 232 30.76 -49.05 17.20
N GLU A 233 30.61 -50.36 17.03
CA GLU A 233 31.21 -51.38 17.89
C GLU A 233 31.94 -52.38 17.01
#